data_AF-A0A2V8PBL7-F1
#
_entry.id   AF-A0A2V8PBL7-F1
#
_cell.length_a   1.000
_cell.length_b   1.000
_cell.length_c   1.000
_cell.angle_alpha   90.00
_cell.angle_beta   90.00
_cell.angle_gamma   90.00
#
_symmetry.space_group_name_H-M   'P 1'
#
loop_
_entity.id
_entity.type
_entity.pdbx_description
1 polymer ?
#
loop_
_entity_poly.entity_id
_entity_poly.type
_entity_poly.pdbx_seq_one_letter_code
_entity_poly.pdbx_strand_id
1 'polypeptide(L)'
;MTTARIGIIGGSGLYQMPELTAIDEIEVETPFGRPSDKFIVGTLEGERVAFLPRHGVGHRFTPTELPFRANIYGMKLLGVERILSASAVGSLQEKYAPLDMVIPDQFFDRTRARVRESTFFGEGIVAHVTFAHPVCADLGDVLEESCKSVNVNVHRGGTYVC
;
A
#
# COMPACT_ATOMS: atom_id res chain seq x y z
N MET A 1 0.76 21.01 -7.68
CA MET A 1 -0.69 20.83 -7.50
C MET A 1 -0.91 19.42 -6.99
N THR A 2 -1.69 19.22 -5.94
CA THR A 2 -1.99 17.89 -5.38
C THR A 2 -3.03 17.20 -6.25
N THR A 3 -2.74 15.99 -6.72
CA THR A 3 -3.61 15.24 -7.62
C THR A 3 -4.59 14.33 -6.85
N ALA A 4 -4.12 13.73 -5.74
CA ALA A 4 -4.91 12.96 -4.79
C ALA A 4 -4.21 12.97 -3.41
N ARG A 5 -4.99 13.00 -2.31
CA ARG A 5 -4.44 12.98 -0.93
C ARG A 5 -4.33 11.57 -0.35
N ILE A 6 -5.19 10.66 -0.81
CA ILE A 6 -5.23 9.27 -0.36
C ILE A 6 -4.73 8.37 -1.49
N GLY A 7 -3.79 7.49 -1.17
CA GLY A 7 -3.29 6.45 -2.06
C GLY A 7 -3.78 5.08 -1.63
N ILE A 8 -4.10 4.22 -2.58
CA ILE A 8 -4.52 2.83 -2.35
C ILE A 8 -3.59 1.94 -3.17
N ILE A 9 -2.89 1.02 -2.50
CA ILE A 9 -2.05 0.01 -3.13
C ILE A 9 -2.77 -1.34 -3.04
N GLY A 10 -3.26 -1.83 -4.18
CA GLY A 10 -4.00 -3.08 -4.27
C GLY A 10 -3.07 -4.28 -4.42
N GLY A 11 -3.12 -5.22 -3.49
CA GLY A 11 -2.43 -6.52 -3.59
C GLY A 11 -3.18 -7.53 -4.45
N SER A 12 -2.85 -8.82 -4.25
CA SER A 12 -3.58 -9.93 -4.87
C SER A 12 -5.09 -9.83 -4.62
N GLY A 13 -5.87 -9.86 -5.69
CA GLY A 13 -7.34 -9.77 -5.64
C GLY A 13 -7.90 -8.35 -5.75
N LEU A 14 -7.10 -7.29 -5.62
CA LEU A 14 -7.53 -5.90 -5.78
C LEU A 14 -6.74 -5.24 -6.93
N TYR A 15 -7.21 -5.46 -8.15
CA TYR A 15 -6.53 -4.98 -9.37
C TYR A 15 -7.17 -3.73 -9.99
N GLN A 16 -8.40 -3.42 -9.59
CA GLN A 16 -9.18 -2.27 -10.06
C GLN A 16 -10.15 -1.84 -8.96
N MET A 17 -10.61 -0.59 -9.02
CA MET A 17 -11.64 -0.03 -8.16
C MET A 17 -12.79 0.49 -9.04
N PRO A 18 -13.76 -0.36 -9.38
CA PRO A 18 -14.84 0.00 -10.31
C PRO A 18 -15.73 1.14 -9.80
N GLU A 19 -15.70 1.42 -8.50
CA GLU A 19 -16.45 2.50 -7.84
C GLU A 19 -15.87 3.89 -8.13
N LEU A 20 -14.66 3.98 -8.68
CA LEU A 20 -14.06 5.25 -9.05
C LEU A 20 -14.80 5.91 -10.21
N THR A 21 -15.01 7.21 -10.08
CA THR A 21 -15.56 8.07 -11.14
C THR A 21 -14.54 9.13 -11.55
N ALA A 22 -14.76 9.82 -12.69
CA ALA A 22 -13.83 10.83 -13.20
C ALA A 22 -12.37 10.35 -13.22
N ILE A 23 -12.17 9.20 -13.88
CA ILE A 23 -10.90 8.45 -13.88
C ILE A 23 -9.90 9.06 -14.86
N ASP A 24 -8.69 9.30 -14.36
CA ASP A 24 -7.50 9.65 -15.12
C ASP A 24 -6.44 8.54 -14.93
N GLU A 25 -5.86 8.03 -16.02
CA GLU A 25 -4.65 7.20 -15.95
C GLU A 25 -3.40 8.09 -16.04
N ILE A 26 -2.59 8.08 -14.98
CA ILE A 26 -1.39 8.90 -14.90
C ILE A 26 -0.14 8.01 -14.94
N GLU A 27 0.64 8.15 -16.00
CA GLU A 27 1.98 7.60 -16.07
C GLU A 27 2.95 8.52 -15.33
N VAL A 28 3.73 7.95 -14.43
CA VAL A 28 4.69 8.70 -13.59
C VAL A 28 6.07 8.11 -13.79
N GLU A 29 7.00 8.95 -14.22
CA GLU A 29 8.43 8.61 -14.24
C GLU A 29 9.05 8.92 -12.88
N THR A 30 9.88 8.01 -12.37
CA THR A 30 10.59 8.21 -11.11
C THR A 30 12.09 8.00 -11.28
N PRO A 31 12.93 8.61 -10.43
CA PRO A 31 14.36 8.31 -10.39
C PRO A 31 14.70 6.84 -10.07
N PHE A 32 13.72 6.07 -9.57
CA PHE A 32 13.85 4.67 -9.16
C PHE A 32 13.31 3.70 -10.22
N GLY A 33 13.06 4.18 -11.43
CA GLY A 33 12.47 3.42 -12.52
C GLY A 33 10.96 3.61 -12.62
N ARG A 34 10.30 2.70 -13.34
CA ARG A 34 8.84 2.76 -13.54
C ARG A 34 8.12 2.12 -12.36
N PRO A 35 7.00 2.70 -11.88
CA PRO A 35 6.08 2.02 -10.98
C PRO A 35 5.53 0.72 -11.59
N SER A 36 4.87 -0.09 -10.77
CA SER A 36 4.26 -1.36 -11.18
C SER A 36 3.27 -1.20 -12.34
N ASP A 37 2.58 -0.06 -12.40
CA ASP A 37 1.70 0.33 -13.49
C ASP A 37 1.46 1.84 -13.47
N LYS A 38 0.63 2.33 -14.40
CA LYS A 38 0.05 3.68 -14.29
C LYS A 38 -0.79 3.80 -13.01
N PHE A 39 -0.81 5.00 -12.43
CA PHE A 39 -1.72 5.31 -11.34
C PHE A 39 -3.10 5.60 -11.91
N ILE A 40 -4.12 4.99 -11.33
CA ILE A 40 -5.52 5.29 -11.64
C ILE A 40 -5.98 6.31 -10.61
N VAL A 41 -6.18 7.56 -11.04
CA VAL A 41 -6.69 8.62 -10.17
C VAL A 41 -8.15 8.82 -10.46
N GLY A 42 -9.00 8.74 -9.44
CA GLY A 42 -10.44 8.93 -9.58
C GLY A 42 -11.06 9.54 -8.34
N THR A 43 -12.37 9.75 -8.40
CA THR A 43 -13.17 10.25 -7.29
C THR A 43 -13.95 9.10 -6.69
N LEU A 44 -13.79 8.89 -5.38
CA LEU A 44 -14.53 7.92 -4.56
C LEU A 44 -15.28 8.70 -3.49
N GLU A 45 -16.61 8.61 -3.45
CA GLU A 45 -17.44 9.30 -2.43
C GLU A 45 -17.10 10.81 -2.27
N GLY A 46 -16.79 11.49 -3.38
CA GLY A 46 -16.42 12.92 -3.40
C GLY A 46 -14.94 13.22 -3.17
N GLU A 47 -14.12 12.22 -2.85
CA GLU A 47 -12.69 12.40 -2.57
C GLU A 47 -11.80 11.88 -3.71
N ARG A 48 -10.77 12.66 -4.09
CA ARG A 48 -9.78 12.24 -5.10
C ARG A 48 -8.78 11.26 -4.48
N VAL A 49 -8.73 10.06 -5.04
CA VAL A 49 -7.84 8.96 -4.60
C VAL A 49 -6.95 8.48 -5.75
N ALA A 50 -5.73 8.06 -5.43
CA ALA A 50 -4.81 7.43 -6.37
C ALA A 50 -4.70 5.94 -6.08
N PHE A 51 -5.07 5.10 -7.03
CA PHE A 51 -4.97 3.65 -6.94
C PHE A 51 -3.79 3.13 -7.77
N LEU A 52 -3.06 2.15 -7.22
CA LEU A 52 -1.99 1.43 -7.90
C LEU A 52 -2.12 -0.08 -7.65
N PRO A 53 -2.29 -0.91 -8.69
CA PRO A 53 -2.18 -2.36 -8.53
C PRO A 53 -0.73 -2.74 -8.28
N ARG A 54 -0.43 -3.27 -7.09
CA ARG A 54 0.93 -3.60 -6.64
C ARG A 54 1.65 -4.49 -7.63
N HIS A 55 0.99 -5.53 -8.13
CA HIS A 55 1.59 -6.51 -9.05
C HIS A 55 1.48 -6.12 -10.53
N GLY A 56 1.02 -4.90 -10.82
CA GLY A 56 0.64 -4.45 -12.16
C GLY A 56 -0.64 -5.12 -12.67
N VAL A 57 -1.22 -4.55 -13.72
CA VAL A 57 -2.35 -5.18 -14.42
C VAL A 57 -1.90 -6.54 -14.97
N GLY A 58 -2.74 -7.56 -14.76
CA GLY A 58 -2.42 -8.95 -15.12
C GLY A 58 -1.50 -9.67 -14.14
N HIS A 59 -1.18 -9.08 -12.97
CA HIS A 59 -0.40 -9.72 -11.90
C HIS A 59 0.97 -10.22 -12.38
N ARG A 60 1.71 -9.36 -13.10
CA ARG A 60 2.95 -9.72 -13.80
C ARG A 60 4.20 -9.72 -12.91
N PHE A 61 4.21 -8.95 -11.83
CA PHE A 61 5.36 -8.87 -10.94
C PHE A 61 5.27 -9.89 -9.82
N THR A 62 6.30 -10.70 -9.65
CA THR A 62 6.47 -11.47 -8.41
C THR A 62 6.73 -10.51 -7.25
N PRO A 63 6.44 -10.90 -5.99
CA PRO A 63 6.72 -10.03 -4.85
C PRO A 63 8.16 -9.50 -4.83
N THR A 64 9.14 -10.33 -5.20
CA THR A 64 10.57 -9.97 -5.16
C THR A 64 10.98 -8.91 -6.18
N GLU A 65 10.26 -8.81 -7.30
CA GLU A 65 10.58 -7.91 -8.41
C GLU A 65 9.81 -6.58 -8.35
N LEU A 66 8.97 -6.41 -7.32
CA LEU A 66 8.15 -5.21 -7.17
C LEU A 66 9.02 -3.95 -7.05
N PRO A 67 8.76 -2.90 -7.84
CA PRO A 67 9.50 -1.64 -7.78
C PRO A 67 8.98 -0.75 -6.64
N PHE A 68 9.17 -1.16 -5.38
CA PHE A 68 8.61 -0.48 -4.21
C PHE A 68 8.99 1.00 -4.14
N ARG A 69 10.24 1.34 -4.46
CA ARG A 69 10.68 2.75 -4.46
C ARG A 69 9.94 3.57 -5.50
N ALA A 70 9.83 3.07 -6.73
CA ALA A 70 9.09 3.77 -7.78
C ALA A 70 7.60 3.92 -7.43
N ASN A 71 6.99 2.89 -6.84
CA ASN A 71 5.58 2.93 -6.41
C ASN A 71 5.35 4.02 -5.35
N ILE A 72 6.15 4.01 -4.28
CA ILE A 72 5.99 4.96 -3.18
C ILE A 72 6.40 6.38 -3.60
N TYR A 73 7.44 6.53 -4.42
CA TYR A 73 7.84 7.83 -4.96
C TYR A 73 6.77 8.41 -5.90
N GLY A 74 6.14 7.57 -6.74
CA GLY A 74 5.05 7.99 -7.61
C GLY A 74 3.83 8.49 -6.81
N MET A 75 3.43 7.76 -5.75
CA MET A 75 2.41 8.26 -4.80
C MET A 75 2.79 9.63 -4.24
N LYS A 76 4.05 9.82 -3.85
CA LYS A 76 4.54 11.10 -3.32
C LYS A 76 4.45 12.24 -4.34
N LEU A 77 4.82 11.99 -5.61
CA LEU A 77 4.70 12.97 -6.69
C LEU A 77 3.24 13.38 -6.98
N LEU A 78 2.29 12.45 -6.83
CA LEU A 78 0.87 12.73 -6.96
C LEU A 78 0.28 13.52 -5.77
N GLY A 79 1.08 13.76 -4.73
CA GLY A 79 0.69 14.51 -3.54
C GLY A 79 -0.03 13.66 -2.49
N VAL A 80 0.10 12.34 -2.55
CA VAL A 80 -0.48 11.43 -1.55
C VAL A 80 0.17 11.65 -0.18
N GLU A 81 -0.69 11.76 0.84
CA GLU A 81 -0.31 11.97 2.24
C GLU A 81 -0.53 10.71 3.08
N ARG A 82 -1.49 9.86 2.70
CA ARG A 82 -1.86 8.63 3.42
C ARG A 82 -2.02 7.48 2.44
N ILE A 83 -1.43 6.34 2.75
CA ILE A 83 -1.50 5.14 1.89
C ILE A 83 -2.22 4.02 2.65
N LEU A 84 -3.24 3.46 2.00
CA LEU A 84 -3.88 2.21 2.37
C LEU A 84 -3.31 1.09 1.50
N SER A 85 -2.80 0.03 2.12
CA SER A 85 -2.19 -1.10 1.40
C SER A 85 -2.95 -2.38 1.73
N ALA A 86 -3.58 -3.00 0.73
CA ALA A 86 -4.31 -4.25 0.90
C ALA A 86 -3.41 -5.43 0.53
N SER A 87 -3.34 -6.47 1.36
CA SER A 87 -2.50 -7.65 1.12
C SER A 87 -3.23 -8.93 1.51
N ALA A 88 -3.20 -9.92 0.62
CA ALA A 88 -3.58 -11.28 0.97
C ALA A 88 -2.48 -11.92 1.82
N VAL A 89 -2.86 -12.60 2.91
CA VAL A 89 -1.93 -13.20 3.88
C VAL A 89 -2.40 -14.59 4.30
N GLY A 90 -1.47 -15.40 4.79
CA GLY A 90 -1.77 -16.64 5.50
C GLY A 90 -1.80 -16.42 7.00
N SER A 91 -2.79 -17.00 7.69
CA SER A 91 -2.85 -16.97 9.15
C SER A 91 -1.79 -17.89 9.78
N LEU A 92 -1.22 -17.45 10.90
CA LEU A 92 -0.35 -18.23 11.77
C LEU A 92 -0.95 -18.46 13.16
N GLN A 93 -2.21 -18.07 13.39
CA GLN A 93 -2.91 -18.21 14.67
C GLN A 93 -4.36 -18.60 14.43
N GLU A 94 -4.87 -19.57 15.18
CA GLU A 94 -6.24 -20.12 15.00
C GLU A 94 -7.34 -19.06 15.07
N LYS A 95 -7.14 -17.99 15.85
CA LYS A 95 -8.09 -16.88 16.00
C LYS A 95 -8.28 -16.02 14.74
N TYR A 96 -7.38 -16.09 13.75
CA TYR A 96 -7.53 -15.38 12.49
C TYR A 96 -8.01 -16.37 11.43
N ALA A 97 -9.32 -16.37 11.18
CA ALA A 97 -9.95 -17.27 10.21
C ALA A 97 -9.83 -16.71 8.78
N PRO A 98 -9.91 -17.57 7.74
CA PRO A 98 -10.08 -17.07 6.37
C PRO A 98 -11.27 -16.11 6.27
N LEU A 99 -11.13 -15.06 5.44
CA LEU A 99 -12.06 -13.93 5.28
C LEU A 99 -12.01 -12.87 6.39
N ASP A 100 -11.35 -13.13 7.51
CA ASP A 100 -11.07 -12.08 8.49
C ASP A 100 -10.09 -11.04 7.92
N MET A 101 -10.27 -9.79 8.34
CA MET A 101 -9.29 -8.72 8.12
C MET A 101 -8.38 -8.58 9.33
N VAL A 102 -7.11 -8.25 9.10
CA VAL A 102 -6.16 -7.91 10.17
C VAL A 102 -5.54 -6.56 9.84
N ILE A 103 -5.51 -5.66 10.83
CA ILE A 103 -4.81 -4.38 10.78
C ILE A 103 -3.55 -4.54 11.66
N PRO A 104 -2.42 -5.04 11.11
CA PRO A 104 -1.22 -5.26 11.89
C PRO A 104 -0.61 -3.94 12.35
N ASP A 105 0.03 -3.95 13.52
CA ASP A 105 0.73 -2.80 14.10
C ASP A 105 2.26 -2.98 14.14
N GLN A 106 2.73 -4.19 13.80
CA GLN A 106 4.14 -4.55 13.79
C GLN A 106 4.51 -5.40 12.57
N PHE A 107 5.81 -5.41 12.27
CA PHE A 107 6.37 -6.21 11.19
C PHE A 107 7.62 -6.95 11.66
N PHE A 108 7.82 -8.14 11.12
CA PHE A 108 9.10 -8.85 11.17
C PHE A 108 9.57 -9.12 9.74
N ASP A 109 10.62 -8.43 9.33
CA ASP A 109 11.14 -8.49 7.95
C ASP A 109 12.13 -9.66 7.78
N ARG A 110 11.75 -10.65 6.98
CA ARG A 110 12.61 -11.76 6.52
C ARG A 110 12.95 -11.64 5.04
N THR A 111 12.63 -10.53 4.39
CA THR A 111 12.98 -10.31 2.99
C THR A 111 14.51 -10.19 2.84
N ARG A 112 15.06 -10.73 1.75
CA ARG A 112 16.52 -10.75 1.51
C ARG A 112 16.94 -10.20 0.16
N ALA A 113 16.09 -10.35 -0.85
CA ALA A 113 16.39 -9.96 -2.22
C ALA A 113 16.07 -8.49 -2.54
N ARG A 114 15.57 -7.72 -1.56
CA ARG A 114 15.01 -6.37 -1.76
C ARG A 114 15.79 -5.25 -1.07
N VAL A 115 17.05 -5.49 -0.70
CA VAL A 115 17.86 -4.51 0.05
C VAL A 115 17.95 -3.15 -0.66
N ARG A 116 17.98 -3.14 -2.00
CA ARG A 116 17.99 -1.88 -2.76
C ARG A 116 16.62 -1.18 -2.78
N GLU A 117 15.54 -1.92 -2.56
CA GLU A 117 14.17 -1.41 -2.56
C GLU A 117 13.66 -1.01 -1.16
N SER A 118 14.41 -1.31 -0.10
CA SER A 118 14.03 -1.01 1.29
C SER A 118 14.43 0.39 1.77
N THR A 119 15.08 1.20 0.95
CA THR A 119 15.44 2.59 1.29
C THR A 119 15.55 3.49 0.05
N PHE A 120 15.17 4.76 0.20
CA PHE A 120 15.41 5.80 -0.81
C PHE A 120 16.80 6.44 -0.71
N PHE A 121 17.51 6.17 0.39
CA PHE A 121 18.80 6.75 0.70
C PHE A 121 19.94 5.82 0.27
N GLY A 122 21.16 6.34 0.25
CA GLY A 122 22.32 5.71 -0.36
C GLY A 122 23.05 6.73 -1.23
N GLU A 123 24.07 6.26 -1.96
CA GLU A 123 24.75 7.07 -3.00
C GLU A 123 25.21 8.47 -2.50
N GLY A 124 25.65 8.55 -1.25
CA GLY A 124 26.11 9.80 -0.62
C GLY A 124 25.11 10.48 0.31
N ILE A 125 23.86 10.00 0.40
CA ILE A 125 22.85 10.49 1.35
C ILE A 125 22.57 9.40 2.39
N VAL A 126 22.77 9.71 3.66
CA VAL A 126 22.54 8.78 4.78
C VAL A 126 21.35 9.25 5.61
N ALA A 127 20.41 8.35 5.88
CA ALA A 127 19.31 8.61 6.80
C ALA A 127 18.93 7.34 7.57
N HIS A 128 18.45 7.53 8.80
CA HIS A 128 18.00 6.46 9.68
C HIS A 128 16.58 6.78 10.15
N VAL A 129 15.60 6.09 9.56
CA VAL A 129 14.19 6.26 9.90
C VAL A 129 13.82 5.30 11.03
N THR A 130 13.08 5.77 12.03
CA THR A 130 12.57 4.91 13.09
C THR A 130 11.55 3.91 12.54
N PHE A 131 11.61 2.68 13.04
CA PHE A 131 10.68 1.62 12.67
C PHE A 131 9.97 1.01 13.90
N ALA A 132 10.00 1.71 15.03
CA ALA A 132 9.34 1.26 16.27
C ALA A 132 7.82 1.14 16.11
N HIS A 133 7.22 2.08 15.36
CA HIS A 133 5.80 2.10 15.01
C HIS A 133 5.68 2.18 13.47
N PRO A 134 5.77 1.05 12.76
CA PRO A 134 5.92 1.02 11.31
C PRO A 134 4.63 1.34 10.54
N VAL A 135 3.51 1.47 11.23
CA VAL A 135 2.21 1.84 10.67
C VAL A 135 1.59 3.01 11.42
N CYS A 136 0.80 3.81 10.71
CA CYS A 136 0.10 4.96 11.28
C CYS A 136 -1.08 4.49 12.14
N ALA A 137 -1.00 4.71 13.46
CA ALA A 137 -2.06 4.35 14.40
C ALA A 137 -3.40 5.00 14.05
N ASP A 138 -3.40 6.31 13.76
CA ASP A 138 -4.60 7.05 13.36
C ASP A 138 -5.27 6.45 12.11
N LEU A 139 -4.48 5.94 11.14
CA LEU A 139 -5.06 5.31 9.95
C LEU A 139 -5.65 3.94 10.28
N GLY A 140 -5.01 3.20 11.19
CA GLY A 140 -5.53 1.94 11.70
C GLY A 140 -6.87 2.13 12.43
N ASP A 141 -7.02 3.20 13.22
CA ASP A 141 -8.26 3.50 13.94
C ASP A 141 -9.42 3.75 12.98
N VAL A 142 -9.19 4.59 11.97
CA VAL A 142 -10.16 4.84 10.90
C VAL A 142 -10.53 3.55 10.15
N LEU A 143 -9.55 2.69 9.86
CA LEU A 143 -9.80 1.41 9.18
C LEU A 143 -10.63 0.45 10.04
N GLU A 144 -10.34 0.37 11.33
CA GLU A 144 -11.06 -0.50 12.27
C GLU A 144 -12.52 -0.06 12.41
N GLU A 145 -12.76 1.25 12.56
CA GLU A 145 -14.11 1.82 12.58
C GLU A 145 -14.85 1.57 11.26
N SER A 146 -14.16 1.71 10.13
CA SER A 146 -14.72 1.43 8.80
C SER A 146 -15.10 -0.03 8.64
N CYS A 147 -14.28 -0.99 9.09
CA CYS A 147 -14.63 -2.41 9.05
C CYS A 147 -15.86 -2.72 9.91
N LYS A 148 -15.96 -2.12 11.11
CA LYS A 148 -17.11 -2.29 12.00
C LYS A 148 -18.41 -1.76 11.37
N SER A 149 -18.37 -0.63 10.67
CA SER A 149 -19.57 -0.04 10.06
C SER A 149 -20.15 -0.88 8.92
N VAL A 150 -19.33 -1.74 8.29
CA VAL A 150 -19.75 -2.66 7.22
C VAL A 150 -19.82 -4.13 7.66
N ASN A 151 -19.79 -4.40 8.98
CA ASN A 151 -19.85 -5.75 9.56
C ASN A 151 -18.77 -6.73 9.08
N VAL A 152 -17.55 -6.22 8.82
CA VAL A 152 -16.39 -7.06 8.52
C VAL A 152 -15.71 -7.47 9.83
N ASN A 153 -15.47 -8.77 10.02
CA ASN A 153 -14.70 -9.26 11.17
C ASN A 153 -13.25 -8.79 11.04
N VAL A 154 -12.80 -7.97 11.98
CA VAL A 154 -11.50 -7.31 11.94
C VAL A 154 -10.75 -7.51 13.25
N HIS A 155 -9.46 -7.81 13.13
CA HIS A 155 -8.54 -7.92 14.24
C HIS A 155 -7.57 -6.75 14.22
N ARG A 156 -7.45 -6.04 15.35
CA ARG A 156 -6.49 -4.94 15.50
C ARG A 156 -5.19 -5.43 16.15
N GLY A 157 -4.07 -4.99 15.59
CA GLY A 157 -2.72 -5.30 16.07
C GLY A 157 -2.20 -6.64 15.54
N GLY A 158 -1.02 -7.01 16.01
CA GLY A 158 -0.32 -8.23 15.63
C GLY A 158 0.81 -7.98 14.63
N THR A 159 1.66 -8.99 14.48
CA THR A 159 2.90 -8.88 13.70
C THR A 159 2.74 -9.53 12.33
N TYR A 160 2.91 -8.73 11.28
CA TYR A 160 3.05 -9.22 9.91
C TYR A 160 4.47 -9.72 9.68
N VAL A 161 4.64 -11.01 9.36
CA VAL A 161 5.95 -11.55 8.97
C VAL A 161 6.07 -11.46 7.44
N CYS A 162 7.00 -10.66 6.94
CA CYS A 162 7.23 -10.48 5.50
C CYS A 162 8.44 -11.25 4.98
#